data_AF-A0A2J8QZC0-F1
#
_entry.id   AF-A0A2J8QZC0-F1
#
_cell.length_a   1.000
_cell.length_b   1.000
_cell.length_c   1.000
_cell.angle_alpha   90.00
_cell.angle_beta   90.00
_cell.angle_gamma   90.00
#
_symmetry.space_group_name_H-M   'P 1'
#
loop_
_entity.id
_entity.type
_entity.pdbx_description
1 polymer ?
#
loop_
_entity_poly.entity_id
_entity_poly.type
_entity_poly.pdbx_seq_one_letter_code
_entity_poly.pdbx_strand_id
1 'polypeptide(L)'
;MAGILRLVVQRPPGRLQTVTKGVESLICTDWIRHKFTRSRIPEKVFQASPEDHEKYGGDPQNPHKLHIVTRIKSTRRRPYWEKDIIKMLGLAKAHTPQVHKNIPSVNAKLKVVKHLIRIKPLKLPQGLPTEENMSNTCLKSTGELVVQWHLKPVEQKAHES
;
A
#
# COMPACT_ATOMS: atom_id res chain seq x y z
N MET A 1 -46.01 50.50 -26.98
CA MET A 1 -46.32 50.47 -25.54
C MET A 1 -47.03 49.15 -25.24
N ALA A 2 -46.42 48.33 -24.39
CA ALA A 2 -46.94 47.03 -23.97
C ALA A 2 -48.24 47.18 -23.17
N GLY A 3 -49.19 46.26 -23.36
CA GLY A 3 -50.43 46.18 -22.60
C GLY A 3 -50.97 44.76 -22.64
N ILE A 4 -50.61 43.98 -21.62
CA ILE A 4 -51.05 42.60 -21.38
C ILE A 4 -52.55 42.63 -21.03
N LEU A 5 -53.39 41.89 -21.75
CA LEU A 5 -54.77 41.63 -21.34
C LEU A 5 -54.99 40.13 -21.14
N ARG A 6 -55.38 39.80 -19.91
CA ARG A 6 -55.54 38.45 -19.35
C ARG A 6 -56.72 37.74 -19.98
N LEU A 7 -56.52 36.51 -20.47
CA LEU A 7 -57.61 35.61 -20.86
C LEU A 7 -57.80 34.59 -19.73
N VAL A 8 -58.87 34.78 -18.96
CA VAL A 8 -59.33 33.82 -17.95
C VAL A 8 -59.94 32.63 -18.69
N VAL A 9 -59.18 31.55 -18.81
CA VAL A 9 -59.72 30.27 -19.29
C VAL A 9 -60.28 29.51 -18.09
N GLN A 10 -61.59 29.30 -18.12
CA GLN A 10 -62.33 28.53 -17.13
C GLN A 10 -61.85 27.06 -17.12
N ARG A 11 -61.62 26.48 -15.94
CA ARG A 11 -61.39 25.04 -15.76
C ARG A 11 -62.73 24.29 -15.81
N PRO A 12 -62.90 23.24 -16.63
CA PRO A 12 -63.94 22.25 -16.40
C PRO A 12 -63.47 21.21 -15.36
N PRO A 13 -64.41 20.56 -14.64
CA PRO A 13 -64.09 19.65 -13.56
C PRO A 13 -63.72 18.25 -14.08
N GLY A 14 -62.82 17.60 -13.34
CA GLY A 14 -62.75 16.14 -13.19
C GLY A 14 -62.65 15.32 -14.46
N ARG A 15 -61.42 14.95 -14.85
CA ARG A 15 -61.20 13.73 -15.61
C ARG A 15 -60.19 12.86 -14.87
N LEU A 16 -60.68 11.77 -14.27
CA LEU A 16 -59.90 10.67 -13.75
C LEU A 16 -58.93 10.21 -14.85
N GLN A 17 -57.64 10.44 -14.68
CA GLN A 17 -56.62 9.78 -15.48
C GLN A 17 -56.11 8.59 -14.68
N THR A 18 -56.43 7.42 -15.22
CA THR A 18 -55.90 6.12 -14.84
C THR A 18 -54.38 6.18 -14.79
N VAL A 19 -53.83 5.63 -13.70
CA VAL A 19 -52.41 5.35 -13.56
C VAL A 19 -52.03 4.32 -14.62
N THR A 20 -51.63 4.78 -15.81
CA THR A 20 -50.84 3.97 -16.71
C THR A 20 -49.47 3.85 -16.07
N LYS A 21 -49.21 2.70 -15.45
CA LYS A 21 -47.85 2.27 -15.12
C LYS A 21 -47.07 2.18 -16.43
N GLY A 22 -46.52 3.29 -16.87
CA GLY A 22 -45.42 3.31 -17.81
C GLY A 22 -44.30 2.56 -17.11
N VAL A 23 -43.99 1.36 -17.61
CA VAL A 23 -42.66 0.78 -17.43
C VAL A 23 -41.74 1.77 -18.11
N GLU A 24 -41.21 2.72 -17.33
CA GLU A 24 -40.03 3.47 -17.73
C GLU A 24 -38.96 2.43 -17.97
N SER A 25 -38.75 2.12 -19.24
CA SER A 25 -37.62 1.35 -19.70
C SER A 25 -36.39 2.06 -19.15
N LEU A 26 -35.70 1.41 -18.20
CA LEU A 26 -34.36 1.75 -17.75
C LEU A 26 -33.42 1.56 -18.96
N ILE A 27 -33.52 2.43 -19.95
CA ILE A 27 -32.66 2.48 -21.11
C ILE A 27 -31.33 3.00 -20.58
N CYS A 28 -30.48 2.07 -20.14
CA CYS A 28 -29.03 2.09 -20.25
C CYS A 28 -28.39 3.49 -20.26
N THR A 29 -28.57 4.29 -19.20
CA THR A 29 -27.90 5.59 -19.06
C THR A 29 -26.46 5.51 -18.58
N ASP A 30 -25.96 4.32 -18.23
CA ASP A 30 -24.69 4.22 -17.51
C ASP A 30 -23.62 3.47 -18.28
N TRP A 31 -23.19 4.03 -19.42
CA TRP A 31 -21.83 3.78 -19.91
C TRP A 31 -20.83 4.62 -19.10
N ILE A 32 -20.82 4.44 -17.78
CA ILE A 32 -19.85 5.10 -16.89
C ILE A 32 -18.50 4.45 -17.16
N ARG A 33 -17.71 5.04 -18.06
CA ARG A 33 -16.28 4.76 -18.15
C ARG A 33 -15.63 5.26 -16.87
N HIS A 34 -15.45 4.36 -15.91
CA HIS A 34 -14.68 4.66 -14.70
C HIS A 34 -13.26 5.08 -15.09
N LYS A 35 -12.92 6.35 -14.85
CA LYS A 35 -11.55 6.85 -15.03
C LYS A 35 -10.65 6.14 -14.03
N PHE A 36 -9.52 5.63 -14.49
CA PHE A 36 -8.50 5.06 -13.61
C PHE A 36 -7.82 6.21 -12.84
N THR A 37 -7.98 6.22 -11.51
CA THR A 37 -7.44 7.25 -10.61
C THR A 37 -6.50 6.63 -9.58
N ARG A 38 -5.81 7.47 -8.79
CA ARG A 38 -4.99 6.99 -7.67
C ARG A 38 -5.89 6.39 -6.59
N SER A 39 -5.59 5.16 -6.19
CA SER A 39 -6.30 4.48 -5.10
C SER A 39 -6.04 5.16 -3.75
N ARG A 40 -7.10 5.49 -3.02
CA ARG A 40 -7.03 5.89 -1.61
C ARG A 40 -7.21 4.65 -0.75
N ILE A 41 -6.22 4.35 0.09
CA ILE A 41 -6.25 3.18 0.97
C ILE A 41 -6.77 3.64 2.34
N PRO A 42 -7.86 3.04 2.86
CA PRO A 42 -8.40 3.42 4.15
C PRO A 42 -7.42 3.10 5.29
N GLU A 43 -7.43 3.90 6.34
CA GLU A 43 -6.48 3.80 7.45
C GLU A 43 -6.60 2.47 8.21
N LYS A 44 -7.82 1.93 8.29
CA LYS A 44 -8.12 0.63 8.91
C LYS A 44 -7.27 -0.52 8.36
N VAL A 45 -6.82 -0.44 7.10
CA VAL A 45 -5.96 -1.48 6.47
C VAL A 45 -4.59 -1.59 7.15
N PHE A 46 -4.13 -0.54 7.82
CA PHE A 46 -2.81 -0.48 8.45
C PHE A 46 -2.88 -0.60 9.98
N GLN A 47 -4.04 -0.93 10.53
CA GLN A 47 -4.21 -1.25 11.95
C GLN A 47 -4.00 -2.75 12.11
N ALA A 48 -2.95 -3.15 12.81
CA ALA A 48 -2.65 -4.56 13.08
C ALA A 48 -3.56 -5.12 14.17
N SER A 49 -4.02 -6.36 14.00
CA SER A 49 -4.78 -7.08 15.02
C SER A 49 -3.86 -7.89 15.95
N PRO A 50 -4.29 -8.25 17.17
CA PRO A 50 -3.52 -9.11 18.06
C PRO A 50 -3.10 -10.44 17.41
N GLU A 51 -4.00 -11.05 16.62
CA GLU A 51 -3.72 -12.29 15.87
C GLU A 51 -2.59 -12.11 14.84
N ASP A 52 -2.49 -10.94 14.21
CA ASP A 52 -1.39 -10.64 13.28
C ASP A 52 -0.05 -10.59 14.02
N HIS A 53 -0.02 -10.08 15.25
CA HIS A 53 1.20 -10.00 16.05
C HIS A 53 1.73 -11.39 16.41
N GLU A 54 0.85 -12.31 16.81
CA GLU A 54 1.20 -13.70 17.09
C GLU A 54 1.69 -14.43 15.82
N LYS A 55 1.04 -14.18 14.68
CA LYS A 55 1.38 -14.80 13.41
C LYS A 55 2.73 -14.36 12.84
N TYR A 56 3.03 -13.06 12.89
CA TYR A 56 4.22 -12.48 12.26
C TYR A 56 5.37 -12.20 13.24
N GLY A 57 5.14 -12.33 14.54
CA GLY A 57 6.16 -12.15 15.58
C GLY A 57 6.65 -10.70 15.72
N GLY A 58 5.76 -9.72 15.51
CA GLY A 58 6.06 -8.30 15.65
C GLY A 58 5.52 -7.75 16.97
N ASP A 59 6.35 -7.00 17.71
CA ASP A 59 5.97 -6.36 18.96
C ASP A 59 5.44 -4.92 18.71
N PRO A 60 4.18 -4.59 19.06
CA PRO A 60 3.67 -3.23 18.94
C PRO A 60 4.34 -2.25 19.93
N GLN A 61 4.83 -2.73 21.08
CA GLN A 61 5.47 -1.89 22.08
C GLN A 61 6.86 -1.42 21.61
N ASN A 62 7.59 -2.31 20.94
CA ASN A 62 8.93 -2.03 20.40
C ASN A 62 8.94 -2.18 18.87
N PRO A 63 8.43 -1.19 18.12
CA PRO A 63 8.42 -1.24 16.67
C PRO A 63 9.83 -1.17 16.10
N HIS A 64 10.06 -1.85 14.97
CA HIS A 64 11.35 -1.80 14.29
C HIS A 64 11.59 -0.45 13.64
N LYS A 65 12.86 -0.01 13.66
CA LYS A 65 13.27 1.32 13.20
C LYS A 65 13.48 1.42 11.68
N LEU A 66 13.92 0.33 11.05
CA LEU A 66 14.34 0.30 9.65
C LEU A 66 13.66 -0.83 8.88
N HIS A 67 13.19 -0.51 7.68
CA HIS A 67 12.65 -1.47 6.72
C HIS A 67 13.72 -1.91 5.74
N ILE A 68 13.73 -3.21 5.42
CA ILE A 68 14.37 -3.77 4.23
C ILE A 68 13.30 -3.85 3.16
N VAL A 69 13.44 -3.03 2.12
CA VAL A 69 12.52 -2.99 0.99
C VAL A 69 13.18 -3.63 -0.21
N THR A 70 12.49 -4.56 -0.85
CA THR A 70 12.98 -5.25 -2.05
C THR A 70 11.90 -5.25 -3.11
N ARG A 71 12.22 -4.80 -4.32
CA ARG A 71 11.26 -4.87 -5.44
C ARG A 71 11.17 -6.30 -5.98
N ILE A 72 9.95 -6.84 -6.01
CA ILE A 72 9.65 -8.21 -6.47
C ILE A 72 8.79 -8.25 -7.74
N LYS A 73 8.12 -7.14 -8.10
CA LYS A 73 7.34 -7.03 -9.35
C LYS A 73 7.92 -5.96 -10.28
N SER A 74 7.61 -6.08 -11.56
CA SER A 74 7.99 -5.12 -12.60
C SER A 74 7.17 -3.83 -12.51
N THR A 75 7.79 -2.70 -12.87
CA THR A 75 7.13 -1.40 -13.04
C THR A 75 6.53 -1.22 -14.45
N ARG A 76 6.77 -2.18 -15.36
CA ARG A 76 6.11 -2.19 -16.68
C ARG A 76 4.60 -2.35 -16.50
N ARG A 77 3.82 -1.68 -17.36
CA ARG A 77 2.34 -1.63 -17.31
C ARG A 77 1.78 -1.06 -15.99
N ARG A 78 2.59 -0.32 -15.24
CA ARG A 78 2.15 0.45 -14.07
C ARG A 78 1.99 1.93 -14.40
N PRO A 79 1.16 2.66 -13.64
CA PRO A 79 1.00 4.10 -13.80
C PRO A 79 2.31 4.85 -13.59
N TYR A 80 2.44 6.03 -14.19
CA TYR A 80 3.68 6.82 -14.12
C TYR A 80 4.04 7.20 -12.67
N TRP A 81 3.06 7.52 -11.82
CA TRP A 81 3.31 7.87 -10.42
C TRP A 81 3.92 6.73 -9.59
N GLU A 82 3.58 5.47 -9.88
CA GLU A 82 4.23 4.32 -9.24
C GLU A 82 5.69 4.20 -9.66
N LYS A 83 5.99 4.47 -10.94
CA LYS A 83 7.36 4.43 -11.48
C LYS A 83 8.23 5.49 -10.81
N ASP A 84 7.71 6.69 -10.61
CA ASP A 84 8.44 7.79 -9.99
C ASP A 84 8.73 7.49 -8.51
N ILE A 85 7.78 6.87 -7.79
CA ILE A 85 8.01 6.44 -6.41
C ILE A 85 9.09 5.36 -6.33
N ILE A 86 9.09 4.39 -7.24
CA ILE A 86 10.13 3.35 -7.28
C ILE A 86 11.51 3.95 -7.54
N LYS A 87 11.62 4.97 -8.41
CA LYS A 87 12.87 5.71 -8.63
C LYS A 87 13.30 6.47 -7.37
N MET A 88 12.39 7.20 -6.73
CA MET A 88 12.67 7.93 -5.49
C MET A 88 13.13 7.03 -4.34
N LEU A 89 12.63 5.80 -4.28
CA LEU A 89 13.00 4.81 -3.26
C LEU A 89 14.30 4.04 -3.60
N GLY A 90 14.94 4.31 -4.74
CA GLY A 90 16.16 3.61 -5.16
C GLY A 90 15.94 2.16 -5.59
N LEU A 91 14.71 1.76 -5.93
CA LEU A 91 14.33 0.38 -6.23
C LEU A 91 14.36 0.06 -7.74
N ALA A 92 15.27 0.68 -8.49
CA ALA A 92 15.37 0.53 -9.93
C ALA A 92 15.70 -0.92 -10.32
N LYS A 93 16.68 -1.55 -9.65
CA LYS A 93 17.03 -2.97 -9.84
C LYS A 93 16.09 -3.86 -9.01
N ALA A 94 15.58 -4.92 -9.63
CA ALA A 94 14.75 -5.90 -8.93
C ALA A 94 15.62 -6.79 -8.03
N HIS A 95 15.04 -7.35 -6.97
CA HIS A 95 15.73 -8.26 -6.05
C HIS A 95 16.99 -7.68 -5.37
N THR A 96 17.13 -6.36 -5.35
CA THR A 96 18.17 -5.66 -4.59
C THR A 96 17.55 -5.10 -3.31
N PRO A 97 18.05 -5.47 -2.12
CA PRO A 97 17.54 -4.94 -0.86
C PRO A 97 18.00 -3.48 -0.67
N GLN A 98 17.07 -2.62 -0.28
CA GLN A 98 17.34 -1.23 0.08
C GLN A 98 16.78 -0.93 1.46
N VAL A 99 17.57 -0.26 2.30
CA VAL A 99 17.15 0.09 3.67
C VAL A 99 16.50 1.46 3.69
N HIS A 100 15.36 1.57 4.38
CA HIS A 100 14.58 2.81 4.52
C HIS A 100 14.10 3.02 5.95
N LYS A 101 13.96 4.29 6.38
CA LYS A 101 13.46 4.64 7.72
C LYS A 101 11.98 4.29 7.88
N ASN A 102 11.59 3.72 9.02
CA ASN A 102 10.19 3.51 9.37
C ASN A 102 9.58 4.80 9.92
N ILE A 103 9.31 5.77 9.03
CA ILE A 103 8.69 7.06 9.35
C ILE A 103 7.44 7.30 8.48
N PRO A 104 6.45 8.10 8.93
CA PRO A 104 5.20 8.28 8.21
C PRO A 104 5.35 8.73 6.75
N SER A 105 6.29 9.64 6.47
CA SER A 105 6.54 10.16 5.12
C SER A 105 7.04 9.08 4.14
N VAL A 106 7.91 8.18 4.60
CA VAL A 106 8.40 7.05 3.83
C VAL A 106 7.33 5.97 3.71
N ASN A 107 6.64 5.66 4.81
CA ASN A 107 5.56 4.69 4.83
C ASN A 107 4.44 5.08 3.85
N ALA A 108 4.07 6.36 3.74
CA ALA A 108 3.09 6.83 2.76
C ALA A 108 3.50 6.48 1.31
N LYS A 109 4.78 6.66 0.95
CA LYS A 109 5.30 6.25 -0.37
C LYS A 109 5.25 4.74 -0.55
N LEU A 110 5.66 3.97 0.46
CA LEU A 110 5.62 2.51 0.43
C LEU A 110 4.19 1.97 0.29
N LYS A 111 3.19 2.61 0.91
CA LYS A 111 1.77 2.24 0.80
C LYS A 111 1.26 2.29 -0.64
N VAL A 112 1.70 3.27 -1.44
CA VAL A 112 1.30 3.41 -2.86
C VAL A 112 1.82 2.26 -3.71
N VAL A 113 3.04 1.78 -3.44
CA VAL A 113 3.70 0.73 -4.24
C VAL A 113 3.74 -0.62 -3.53
N LYS A 114 2.93 -0.83 -2.48
CA LYS A 114 2.98 -2.02 -1.61
C LYS A 114 2.81 -3.34 -2.36
N HIS A 115 2.12 -3.33 -3.50
CA HIS A 115 1.93 -4.50 -4.38
C HIS A 115 3.15 -4.83 -5.26
N LEU A 116 4.15 -3.96 -5.33
CA LEU A 116 5.36 -4.16 -6.14
C LEU A 116 6.56 -4.64 -5.31
N ILE A 117 6.51 -4.44 -4.00
CA ILE A 117 7.63 -4.58 -3.09
C ILE A 117 7.36 -5.64 -2.02
N ARG A 118 8.45 -6.14 -1.45
CA ARG A 118 8.47 -6.91 -0.22
C ARG A 118 9.10 -6.03 0.86
N ILE A 119 8.45 -5.96 2.01
CA ILE A 119 8.94 -5.23 3.19
C ILE A 119 9.27 -6.25 4.26
N LYS A 120 10.45 -6.14 4.87
CA LYS A 120 10.85 -6.90 6.06
C LYS A 120 11.45 -5.96 7.10
N PRO A 121 11.35 -6.27 8.40
CA PRO A 121 12.10 -5.53 9.42
C PRO A 121 13.60 -5.87 9.32
N LEU A 122 14.46 -4.88 9.51
CA LEU A 122 15.90 -5.11 9.72
C LEU A 122 16.13 -5.55 11.18
N LYS A 123 16.72 -6.73 11.36
CA LYS A 123 17.06 -7.29 12.67
C LYS A 123 18.57 -7.18 12.90
N LEU A 124 18.95 -6.76 14.10
CA LEU A 124 20.34 -6.52 14.50
C LEU A 124 20.66 -7.34 15.77
N PRO A 125 20.93 -8.65 15.65
CA PRO A 125 21.16 -9.48 16.83
C PRO A 125 22.43 -9.08 17.59
N GLN A 126 23.48 -8.62 16.90
CA GLN A 126 24.73 -8.16 17.51
C GLN A 126 24.80 -6.63 17.71
N GLY A 127 23.72 -5.90 17.39
CA GLY A 127 23.71 -4.43 17.41
C GLY A 127 24.16 -3.79 16.10
N LEU A 128 24.58 -2.52 16.17
CA LEU A 128 25.04 -1.76 15.02
C LEU A 128 26.48 -2.15 14.64
N PRO A 129 26.82 -2.16 13.35
CA PRO A 129 28.19 -2.43 12.93
C PRO A 129 29.14 -1.29 13.32
N THR A 130 30.24 -1.65 13.98
CA THR A 130 31.39 -0.76 14.25
C THR A 130 32.26 -0.62 12.99
N GLU A 131 33.13 0.41 12.94
CA GLU A 131 34.02 0.69 11.81
C GLU A 131 34.87 -0.52 11.37
N GLU A 132 35.41 -1.27 12.33
CA GLU A 132 36.21 -2.49 12.06
C GLU A 132 35.42 -3.59 11.34
N ASN A 133 34.10 -3.64 11.55
CA ASN A 133 33.26 -4.72 11.06
C ASN A 133 32.56 -4.40 9.73
N MET A 134 32.70 -3.18 9.21
CA MET A 134 31.96 -2.73 8.02
C MET A 134 32.15 -3.68 6.81
N SER A 135 33.38 -4.14 6.60
CA SER A 135 33.75 -5.06 5.50
C SER A 135 33.25 -6.49 5.67
N ASN A 136 32.95 -6.91 6.91
CA ASN A 136 32.57 -8.28 7.26
C ASN A 136 31.06 -8.47 7.42
N THR A 137 30.28 -7.42 7.17
CA THR A 137 28.82 -7.47 7.33
C THR A 137 28.13 -8.23 6.20
N CYS A 138 27.08 -8.98 6.54
CA CYS A 138 26.28 -9.72 5.57
C CYS A 138 24.79 -9.66 5.93
N LEU A 139 23.95 -9.30 4.96
CA LEU A 139 22.50 -9.29 5.11
C LEU A 139 21.92 -10.65 4.71
N LYS A 140 21.38 -11.38 5.69
CA LYS A 140 20.73 -12.68 5.47
C LYS A 140 19.33 -12.51 4.87
N SER A 141 18.81 -13.58 4.27
CA SER A 141 17.45 -13.65 3.72
C SER A 141 16.35 -13.48 4.79
N THR A 142 16.66 -13.79 6.06
CA THR A 142 15.79 -13.60 7.22
C THR A 142 15.52 -12.13 7.52
N GLY A 143 16.41 -11.22 7.09
CA GLY A 143 16.42 -9.81 7.46
C GLY A 143 17.38 -9.48 8.60
N GLU A 144 18.18 -10.45 9.05
CA GLU A 144 19.27 -10.22 10.01
C GLU A 144 20.52 -9.69 9.31
N LEU A 145 21.08 -8.62 9.87
CA LEU A 145 22.42 -8.16 9.50
C LEU A 145 23.43 -8.77 10.46
N VAL A 146 24.24 -9.70 9.96
CA VAL A 146 25.33 -10.31 10.73
C VAL A 146 26.58 -9.46 10.55
N VAL A 147 27.18 -9.08 11.67
CA VAL A 147 28.36 -8.20 11.71
C VAL A 147 29.66 -8.96 11.37
N GLN A 148 29.74 -10.24 11.72
CA GLN A 148 30.91 -11.11 11.51
C GLN A 148 30.56 -12.27 10.58
N TRP A 149 30.83 -12.13 9.28
CA TRP A 149 30.61 -13.19 8.30
C TRP A 149 31.85 -14.08 8.13
N HIS A 150 32.12 -14.92 9.13
CA HIS A 150 33.13 -15.97 9.04
C HIS A 150 32.55 -17.13 8.23
N LEU A 151 33.00 -17.30 6.98
CA LEU A 151 32.62 -18.40 6.08
C LEU A 151 33.18 -19.77 6.56
N LYS A 152 32.90 -20.13 7.80
CA LYS A 152 33.34 -21.36 8.47
C LYS A 152 32.10 -22.16 8.90
N PRO A 153 32.20 -23.50 8.92
CA PRO A 153 31.15 -24.32 9.52
C PRO A 153 30.99 -23.95 10.99
N VAL A 154 29.75 -24.02 11.49
CA VAL A 154 29.46 -23.75 12.90
C VAL A 154 29.97 -24.94 13.72
N GLU A 155 31.02 -24.72 14.51
CA GLU A 155 31.42 -25.64 15.58
C GLU A 155 30.41 -25.50 16.72
N GLN A 156 29.40 -26.36 16.74
CA GLN A 156 28.49 -26.44 17.88
C GLN A 156 29.27 -27.07 19.03
N LYS A 157 29.55 -26.29 20.08
CA LYS A 157 30.10 -26.85 21.32
C LYS A 157 29.10 -27.89 21.82
N ALA A 158 29.53 -29.16 21.83
CA ALA A 158 28.77 -30.24 22.43
C ALA A 158 28.47 -29.82 23.87
N HIS A 159 27.18 -29.72 24.22
CA HIS A 159 26.78 -29.55 25.61
C HIS A 159 27.24 -30.80 26.36
N GLU A 160 28.34 -30.70 27.11
CA GLU A 160 28.68 -31.67 28.15
C GLU A 160 27.55 -31.66 29.18
N SER A 161 27.00 -32.86 29.43
CA SER A 161 25.86 -33.14 30.31
C SER A 161 26.29 -33.17 31.78
#